data_AF-A0A5B7GJZ9-F1
#
_entry.id   AF-A0A5B7GJZ9-F1
#
_cell.length_a   1.000
_cell.length_b   1.000
_cell.length_c   1.000
_cell.angle_alpha   90.00
_cell.angle_beta   90.00
_cell.angle_gamma   90.00
#
_symmetry.space_group_name_H-M   'P 1'
#
loop_
_entity.id
_entity.type
_entity.pdbx_description
1 polymer ?
#
loop_
_entity_poly.entity_id
_entity_poly.type
_entity_poly.pdbx_seq_one_letter_code
_entity_poly.pdbx_strand_id
1 'polypeptide(L)' 'MQRNDPFTVQDKDVPYTESLPLMHSFKTEDVHLTFLKHAGHTLVDKLSLEVIYDAILKLAAEVHQRSTQ' A
#
# COMPACT_ATOMS: atom_id res chain seq x y z
N MET A 1 6.61 -23.88 23.96
CA MET A 1 7.32 -22.60 23.69
C MET A 1 7.06 -22.22 22.24
N GLN A 2 6.17 -21.26 21.99
CA GLN A 2 5.99 -20.69 20.65
C GLN A 2 7.21 -19.82 20.35
N ARG A 3 7.89 -20.08 19.23
CA ARG A 3 8.95 -19.19 18.73
C ARG A 3 8.23 -17.96 18.17
N ASN A 4 8.40 -16.81 18.82
CA ASN A 4 8.02 -15.54 18.22
C ASN A 4 9.04 -15.26 17.11
N ASP A 5 8.68 -15.50 15.86
CA ASP A 5 9.45 -15.02 14.71
C ASP A 5 9.48 -13.48 14.76
N PRO A 6 10.65 -12.84 14.83
CA PRO A 6 10.74 -11.39 15.02
C PRO A 6 10.44 -10.57 13.75
N PHE A 7 9.99 -11.20 12.65
CA PHE A 7 9.97 -10.58 11.30
C PHE A 7 8.59 -10.48 10.62
N THR A 8 7.49 -10.71 11.34
CA THR A 8 6.14 -10.42 10.81
C THR A 8 5.54 -9.24 11.56
N VAL A 9 5.87 -8.03 11.10
CA VAL A 9 5.11 -6.84 11.48
C VAL A 9 3.85 -6.84 10.63
N GLN A 10 2.69 -6.86 11.30
CA GLN A 10 1.37 -6.72 10.68
C GLN A 10 0.71 -5.49 11.29
N ASP A 11 -0.16 -4.82 10.52
CA ASP A 11 -1.00 -3.77 11.07
C ASP A 11 -1.99 -4.40 12.09
N LYS A 12 -1.78 -4.07 13.36
CA LYS A 12 -2.61 -4.53 14.49
C LYS A 12 -3.68 -3.50 14.86
N ASP A 13 -3.56 -2.27 14.36
CA ASP A 13 -4.45 -1.16 14.65
C ASP A 13 -5.58 -1.13 13.62
N VAL A 14 -5.24 -1.31 12.34
CA VAL A 14 -6.16 -1.36 11.21
C VAL A 14 -5.82 -2.55 10.30
N PRO A 15 -6.52 -3.69 10.42
CA PRO A 15 -6.26 -4.84 9.57
C PRO A 15 -6.40 -4.51 8.08
N TYR A 16 -5.54 -5.10 7.23
CA TYR A 16 -5.59 -4.86 5.77
C TYR A 16 -6.94 -5.21 5.13
N THR A 17 -7.72 -6.08 5.77
CA THR A 17 -9.05 -6.48 5.32
C THR A 17 -10.01 -5.31 5.25
N GLU A 18 -9.79 -4.25 6.03
CA GLU A 18 -10.57 -3.02 5.98
C GLU A 18 -10.42 -2.28 4.63
N SER A 19 -9.33 -2.51 3.90
CA SER A 19 -9.12 -1.92 2.57
C SER A 19 -9.85 -2.67 1.46
N LEU A 20 -10.23 -3.94 1.66
CA LEU A 20 -10.83 -4.76 0.60
C LEU A 20 -12.22 -4.25 0.16
N PRO A 21 -13.15 -3.90 1.07
CA PRO A 21 -14.46 -3.36 0.66
C PRO A 21 -14.35 -2.06 -0.13
N LEU A 22 -13.29 -1.27 0.09
CA LEU A 22 -13.09 0.01 -0.60
C LEU A 22 -12.94 -0.19 -2.11
N MET A 23 -12.35 -1.30 -2.56
CA MET A 23 -12.20 -1.63 -3.97
C MET A 23 -13.52 -1.67 -4.73
N HIS A 24 -14.63 -1.99 -4.05
CA HIS A 24 -15.96 -2.03 -4.65
C HIS A 24 -16.72 -0.70 -4.52
N SER A 25 -16.19 0.26 -3.77
CA SER A 25 -16.84 1.55 -3.50
C SER A 25 -16.40 2.68 -4.44
N PHE A 26 -15.27 2.51 -5.14
CA PHE A 26 -14.76 3.51 -6.06
C PHE A 26 -15.62 3.61 -7.32
N LYS A 27 -15.89 4.85 -7.76
CA LYS A 27 -16.58 5.12 -9.05
C LYS A 27 -15.69 4.89 -10.27
N THR A 28 -14.37 4.84 -10.06
CA THR A 28 -13.37 4.64 -11.10
C THR A 28 -12.88 3.20 -11.08
N GLU A 29 -12.58 2.65 -12.24
CA GLU A 29 -11.95 1.33 -12.40
C GLU A 29 -10.41 1.42 -12.30
N ASP A 30 -9.86 2.64 -12.39
CA ASP A 30 -8.42 2.93 -12.29
C ASP A 30 -7.98 2.96 -10.81
N VAL A 31 -8.05 1.81 -10.14
CA VAL A 31 -7.68 1.63 -8.73
C VAL A 31 -6.68 0.49 -8.59
N HIS A 32 -5.59 0.75 -7.86
CA HIS A 32 -4.60 -0.25 -7.52
C HIS A 32 -4.47 -0.36 -5.99
N LEU A 33 -4.66 -1.59 -5.48
CA LEU A 33 -4.39 -1.92 -4.08
C LEU A 33 -3.08 -2.71 -3.95
N THR A 34 -2.15 -2.22 -3.13
CA THR A 34 -0.87 -2.89 -2.86
C THR A 34 -0.83 -3.38 -1.42
N PHE A 35 -0.48 -4.67 -1.23
CA PHE A 35 -0.32 -5.28 0.09
C PHE A 35 1.16 -5.34 0.51
N LEU A 36 1.49 -4.78 1.66
CA LEU A 36 2.84 -4.75 2.21
C LEU A 36 3.00 -5.80 3.31
N LYS A 37 3.53 -6.99 2.94
CA LYS A 37 3.55 -8.20 3.78
C LYS A 37 4.31 -8.08 5.11
N HIS A 38 5.24 -7.13 5.21
CA HIS A 38 6.15 -6.99 6.36
C HIS A 38 5.98 -5.64 7.07
N ALA A 39 4.92 -4.90 6.75
CA ALA A 39 4.71 -3.55 7.23
C ALA A 39 3.70 -3.51 8.38
N GLY A 40 3.98 -2.67 9.38
CA GLY A 40 3.03 -2.30 10.43
C GLY A 40 2.26 -1.04 10.08
N HIS A 41 1.39 -0.62 11.00
CA HIS A 41 0.50 0.53 10.80
C HIS A 41 1.21 1.81 10.34
N THR A 42 2.41 2.07 10.87
CA THR A 42 3.13 3.34 10.63
C THR A 42 3.98 3.37 9.36
N LEU A 43 4.18 2.24 8.69
CA LEU A 43 4.92 2.13 7.43
C LEU A 43 6.33 2.79 7.43
N VAL A 44 7.03 2.77 8.57
CA VAL A 44 8.33 3.46 8.75
C VAL A 44 9.53 2.65 8.25
N ASP A 45 9.33 1.39 7.86
CA ASP A 45 10.42 0.57 7.35
C ASP A 45 10.83 1.01 5.94
N LYS A 46 12.12 0.88 5.64
CA LYS A 46 12.71 1.34 4.37
C LYS A 46 11.99 0.77 3.15
N LEU A 47 11.61 -0.50 3.17
CA LEU A 47 11.00 -1.17 2.02
C LEU A 47 9.60 -0.61 1.76
N SER A 48 8.79 -0.43 2.80
CA SER A 48 7.47 0.22 2.68
C SER A 48 7.59 1.63 2.11
N LEU A 49 8.55 2.42 2.60
CA LEU A 49 8.79 3.78 2.11
C LEU A 49 9.23 3.79 0.64
N GLU A 50 10.08 2.85 0.22
CA GLU A 50 10.47 2.70 -1.19
C GLU A 50 9.25 2.39 -2.07
N VAL A 51 8.38 1.46 -1.66
CA VAL A 51 7.17 1.13 -2.44
C VAL A 51 6.22 2.33 -2.55
N ILE A 52 6.02 3.07 -1.45
CA ILE A 52 5.18 4.28 -1.44
C ILE A 52 5.74 5.33 -2.39
N TYR A 53 7.05 5.59 -2.31
CA TYR A 53 7.72 6.56 -3.17
C TYR A 53 7.59 6.20 -4.65
N ASP A 54 7.82 4.92 -4.98
CA ASP A 54 7.73 4.41 -6.35
C ASP A 54 6.30 4.51 -6.92
N ALA A 55 5.29 4.25 -6.08
CA ALA A 55 3.88 4.41 -6.46
C ALA A 55 3.51 5.88 -6.74
N ILE A 56 3.99 6.82 -5.92
CA ILE A 56 3.78 8.27 -6.12
C ILE A 56 4.40 8.72 -7.44
N LEU A 57 5.63 8.29 -7.74
CA LEU A 57 6.31 8.65 -8.99
C LEU A 57 5.58 8.11 -10.22
N LYS A 58 5.09 6.86 -10.18
CA LYS A 58 4.30 6.28 -11.27
C LYS A 58 3.01 7.06 -11.52
N LEU A 59 2.26 7.36 -10.46
CA LEU A 59 1.05 8.16 -10.57
C LEU A 59 1.34 9.55 -11.15
N ALA A 60 2.40 10.22 -10.69
CA ALA A 60 2.79 11.54 -11.20
C ALA A 60 3.15 11.50 -12.70
N ALA A 61 3.86 10.45 -13.13
CA ALA A 61 4.21 10.26 -14.54
C ALA A 61 2.95 10.03 -15.40
N GLU A 62 2.01 9.19 -14.96
CA GLU A 62 0.75 8.95 -15.66
C GLU A 62 -0.11 10.21 -15.78
N VAL A 63 -0.23 10.98 -14.69
CA VAL A 63 -0.95 12.25 -14.69
C VAL A 63 -0.31 13.26 -15.65
N HIS A 64 1.02 13.34 -15.68
CA HIS A 64 1.74 14.21 -16.61
C HIS A 64 1.47 13.81 -18.06
N GLN A 65 1.56 12.52 -18.39
CA GLN A 65 1.29 12.01 -19.74
C GLN A 65 -0.13 12.34 -20.21
N ARG A 66 -1.15 12.13 -19.36
CA ARG A 66 -2.55 12.46 -19.66
C ARG A 66 -2.77 13.97 -19.86
N SER A 67 -1.98 14.82 -19.21
CA SER A 67 -2.12 16.28 -19.32
C SER A 67 -1.47 16.87 -20.59
N THR A 68 -0.61 16.10 -21.25
CA THR A 68 0.11 16.50 -22.47
C THR A 68 -0.47 15.92 -23.76
N GLN A 69 -1.52 15.10 -23.65
CA GLN A 69 -2.33 14.58 -24.76
C GLN A 69 -3.54 15.48 -25.00
#